data_AF-A0A8H5IEV8-F1
#
_entry.id   AF-A0A8H5IEV8-F1
#
_cell.length_a   1.000
_cell.length_b   1.000
_cell.length_c   1.000
_cell.angle_alpha   90.00
_cell.angle_beta   90.00
_cell.angle_gamma   90.00
#
_symmetry.space_group_name_H-M   'P 1'
#
loop_
_entity.id
_entity.type
_entity.pdbx_description
1 polymer ?
#
loop_
_entity_poly.entity_id
_entity_poly.type
_entity_poly.pdbx_seq_one_letter_code
_entity_poly.pdbx_strand_id
1 'polypeptide(L)'
;MSSYLERQANAFKGTLSAAATKISNPSTNKASSLAVPSLAPPSPSPSAASDPNTPTSKRKRDAGPEVPYSQPQLTGYGAGVKTQMTYAVDYLKKKGDAKTITDIIDHLSLRNFDDEHKRQLAEGLRGHPRVEWKPDANLSEQTWKTGTYVHRPIIPGVKDSTSLLAHLQAKTDASGVSVKDLKDGWPDCEDTISALERQHRILVVRTKKD
;
A
#
# COMPACT_ATOMS: atom_id res chain seq x y z
N MET A 1 -53.74 1.21 22.97
CA MET A 1 -53.30 1.20 21.56
C MET A 1 -51.89 1.77 21.51
N SER A 2 -50.90 0.90 21.53
CA SER A 2 -49.48 1.25 21.51
C SER A 2 -48.73 0.09 20.88
N SER A 3 -47.51 0.33 20.44
CA SER A 3 -46.54 -0.69 20.05
C SER A 3 -46.42 -1.03 18.55
N TYR A 4 -46.40 0.00 17.70
CA TYR A 4 -45.51 -0.07 16.53
C TYR A 4 -44.08 0.32 16.92
N LEU A 5 -43.92 1.43 17.64
CA LEU A 5 -42.64 1.90 18.18
C LEU A 5 -42.00 0.90 19.16
N GLU A 6 -42.81 0.28 20.01
CA GLU A 6 -42.33 -0.68 21.01
C GLU A 6 -41.99 -2.05 20.39
N ARG A 7 -42.62 -2.45 19.27
CA ARG A 7 -42.14 -3.57 18.44
C ARG A 7 -40.80 -3.27 17.78
N GLN A 8 -40.61 -2.05 17.26
CA GLN A 8 -39.33 -1.65 16.68
C GLN A 8 -38.21 -1.60 17.73
N ALA A 9 -38.50 -1.09 18.93
CA ALA A 9 -37.55 -1.06 20.03
C ALA A 9 -37.14 -2.47 20.51
N ASN A 10 -38.09 -3.41 20.57
CA ASN A 10 -37.79 -4.80 20.94
C ASN A 10 -37.00 -5.54 19.87
N ALA A 11 -37.24 -5.28 18.59
CA ALA A 11 -36.43 -5.82 17.49
C ALA A 11 -34.98 -5.31 17.55
N PHE A 12 -34.79 -4.02 17.85
CA PHE A 12 -33.45 -3.45 18.01
C PHE A 12 -32.70 -4.03 19.22
N LYS A 13 -33.37 -4.18 20.38
CA LYS A 13 -32.76 -4.81 21.56
C LYS A 13 -32.37 -6.26 21.33
N GLY A 14 -33.20 -7.04 20.62
CA GLY A 14 -32.88 -8.42 20.25
C GLY A 14 -31.64 -8.51 19.34
N THR A 15 -31.51 -7.58 18.40
CA THR A 15 -30.39 -7.55 17.45
C THR A 15 -29.07 -7.15 18.13
N LEU A 16 -29.09 -6.22 19.09
CA LEU A 16 -27.91 -5.84 19.88
C LEU A 16 -27.43 -6.97 20.80
N SER A 17 -28.34 -7.71 21.43
CA SER A 17 -27.99 -8.86 22.28
C SER A 17 -27.36 -10.02 21.49
N ALA A 18 -27.84 -10.26 20.26
CA ALA A 18 -27.29 -11.28 19.36
C ALA A 18 -25.93 -10.88 18.73
N ALA A 19 -25.63 -9.58 18.65
CA ALA A 19 -24.32 -9.09 18.20
C ALA A 19 -23.27 -9.12 19.33
N ALA A 20 -23.68 -8.88 20.58
CA ALA A 20 -22.78 -8.88 21.74
C ALA A 20 -22.20 -10.27 22.06
N THR A 21 -22.96 -11.34 21.82
CA THR A 21 -22.48 -12.73 22.01
C THR A 21 -21.43 -13.17 21.00
N LYS A 22 -21.22 -12.42 19.91
CA LYS A 22 -20.15 -12.67 18.92
C LYS A 22 -18.84 -11.94 19.23
N ILE A 23 -18.81 -11.09 20.27
CA ILE A 23 -17.64 -10.27 20.63
C ILE A 23 -16.93 -10.75 21.91
N SER A 24 -17.51 -11.66 22.72
CA SER A 24 -16.93 -12.07 24.01
C SER A 24 -16.07 -13.36 23.96
N ASN A 25 -15.41 -13.69 22.84
CA ASN A 25 -14.41 -14.76 22.83
C ASN A 25 -13.16 -14.32 22.05
N PRO A 26 -12.07 -13.93 22.73
CA PRO A 26 -10.84 -13.55 22.05
C PRO A 26 -10.01 -14.81 21.78
N SER A 27 -10.28 -15.51 20.68
CA SER A 27 -9.29 -16.43 20.12
C SER A 27 -9.58 -16.74 18.65
N THR A 28 -8.54 -16.58 17.84
CA THR A 28 -8.37 -17.00 16.44
C THR A 28 -9.11 -16.20 15.34
N ASN A 29 -8.34 -15.31 14.71
CA ASN A 29 -8.66 -14.72 13.41
C ASN A 29 -8.61 -15.79 12.31
N LYS A 30 -9.75 -16.05 11.65
CA LYS A 30 -9.78 -16.42 10.23
C LYS A 30 -11.03 -15.83 9.57
N ALA A 31 -10.77 -14.98 8.58
CA ALA A 31 -11.77 -14.39 7.70
C ALA A 31 -12.35 -15.44 6.74
N SER A 32 -13.65 -15.34 6.42
CA SER A 32 -14.25 -16.01 5.28
C SER A 32 -15.50 -15.26 4.81
N SER A 33 -15.34 -14.60 3.65
CA SER A 33 -16.25 -14.52 2.50
C SER A 33 -17.78 -14.44 2.67
N LEU A 34 -18.30 -13.37 2.07
CA LEU A 34 -19.64 -13.11 1.52
C LEU A 34 -20.35 -14.34 0.90
N ALA A 35 -21.63 -14.54 1.24
CA ALA A 35 -22.61 -15.23 0.39
C ALA A 35 -24.06 -14.82 0.71
N VAL A 36 -24.86 -14.76 -0.35
CA VAL A 36 -26.23 -14.21 -0.56
C VAL A 36 -27.32 -15.17 0.00
N PRO A 37 -28.52 -14.72 0.45
CA PRO A 37 -29.54 -15.64 0.95
C PRO A 37 -30.39 -16.24 -0.18
N SER A 38 -30.49 -17.57 -0.23
CA SER A 38 -31.44 -18.32 -1.05
C SER A 38 -32.63 -18.76 -0.19
N LEU A 39 -33.85 -18.54 -0.70
CA LEU A 39 -35.12 -18.96 -0.09
C LEU A 39 -35.60 -20.30 -0.69
N ALA A 40 -36.02 -21.20 0.20
CA ALA A 40 -37.07 -22.23 0.09
C ALA A 40 -36.69 -23.75 0.16
N PRO A 41 -37.57 -24.60 0.77
CA PRO A 41 -37.34 -26.01 1.23
C PRO A 41 -38.12 -27.04 0.34
N PRO A 42 -38.36 -28.37 0.65
CA PRO A 42 -38.16 -29.19 1.86
C PRO A 42 -37.57 -30.63 1.69
N SER A 43 -37.36 -31.30 2.84
CA SER A 43 -37.09 -32.73 3.20
C SER A 43 -37.70 -33.86 2.31
N PRO A 44 -37.41 -35.19 2.49
CA PRO A 44 -36.73 -35.88 3.60
C PRO A 44 -35.69 -36.98 3.22
N SER A 45 -34.97 -37.44 4.25
CA SER A 45 -34.09 -38.63 4.28
C SER A 45 -34.85 -39.94 3.94
N PRO A 46 -34.16 -41.03 3.51
CA PRO A 46 -33.69 -41.97 4.53
C PRO A 46 -32.31 -42.63 4.28
N SER A 47 -31.87 -43.23 5.37
CA SER A 47 -30.60 -43.89 5.72
C SER A 47 -29.98 -44.91 4.74
N ALA A 48 -28.65 -44.93 4.80
CA ALA A 48 -27.73 -46.06 4.92
C ALA A 48 -28.22 -47.49 4.56
N ALA A 49 -27.52 -48.12 3.59
CA ALA A 49 -27.17 -49.55 3.64
C ALA A 49 -25.95 -49.81 2.74
N SER A 50 -24.98 -50.53 3.31
CA SER A 50 -23.83 -51.19 2.70
C SER A 50 -24.25 -52.34 1.77
N ASP A 51 -23.54 -52.59 0.67
CA ASP A 51 -22.61 -53.74 0.46
C ASP A 51 -22.15 -53.83 -1.03
N PRO A 52 -21.29 -54.77 -1.47
CA PRO A 52 -20.16 -54.49 -2.35
C PRO A 52 -20.36 -55.08 -3.76
N ASN A 53 -19.28 -55.08 -4.56
CA ASN A 53 -19.06 -55.94 -5.74
C ASN A 53 -19.34 -55.28 -7.12
N THR A 54 -18.28 -54.79 -7.78
CA THR A 54 -17.75 -55.27 -9.10
C THR A 54 -16.90 -54.21 -9.82
N PRO A 55 -15.98 -54.63 -10.73
CA PRO A 55 -14.67 -54.02 -10.84
C PRO A 55 -14.42 -53.29 -12.19
N THR A 56 -13.23 -52.68 -12.25
CA THR A 56 -12.47 -52.35 -13.46
C THR A 56 -13.00 -51.26 -14.41
N SER A 57 -12.47 -50.05 -14.25
CA SER A 57 -11.78 -49.40 -15.37
C SER A 57 -10.80 -48.36 -14.85
N LYS A 58 -9.51 -48.73 -14.92
CA LYS A 58 -8.36 -47.84 -14.73
C LYS A 58 -8.44 -46.70 -15.75
N ARG A 59 -8.86 -45.51 -15.33
CA ARG A 59 -8.38 -44.28 -15.98
C ARG A 59 -7.10 -43.85 -15.29
N LYS A 60 -6.02 -44.06 -16.04
CA LYS A 60 -4.66 -43.55 -15.83
C LYS A 60 -4.76 -42.10 -15.37
N ARG A 61 -4.52 -41.86 -14.08
CA ARG A 61 -4.35 -40.51 -13.54
C ARG A 61 -3.04 -40.02 -14.15
N ASP A 62 -3.15 -39.15 -15.14
CA ASP A 62 -2.00 -38.49 -15.75
C ASP A 62 -1.23 -37.83 -14.61
N ALA A 63 0.03 -38.23 -14.46
CA ALA A 63 0.92 -37.71 -13.45
C ALA A 63 1.14 -36.23 -13.77
N GLY A 64 0.41 -35.37 -13.06
CA GLY A 64 0.75 -33.95 -13.03
C GLY A 64 2.23 -33.80 -12.66
N PRO A 65 2.95 -32.84 -13.26
CA PRO A 65 4.38 -32.70 -13.03
C PRO A 65 4.64 -32.63 -11.52
N GLU A 66 5.54 -33.50 -11.06
CA GLU A 66 6.02 -33.54 -9.68
C GLU A 66 6.68 -32.19 -9.38
N VAL A 67 5.88 -31.24 -8.88
CA VAL A 67 6.40 -29.95 -8.42
C VAL A 67 7.19 -30.25 -7.16
N PRO A 68 8.52 -30.02 -7.15
CA PRO A 68 9.31 -30.21 -5.93
C PRO A 68 8.75 -29.28 -4.86
N TYR A 69 8.25 -29.87 -3.77
CA TYR A 69 7.55 -29.24 -2.63
C TYR A 69 8.44 -28.27 -1.80
N SER A 70 9.53 -27.79 -2.38
CA SER A 70 10.56 -26.99 -1.70
C SER A 70 10.64 -25.54 -2.19
N GLN A 71 9.81 -25.14 -3.15
CA GLN A 71 9.72 -23.73 -3.53
C GLN A 71 8.73 -23.01 -2.61
N PRO A 72 9.15 -21.89 -1.96
CA PRO A 72 8.19 -21.04 -1.28
C PRO A 72 7.19 -20.55 -2.31
N GLN A 73 5.92 -20.86 -2.13
CA GLN A 73 4.81 -20.47 -3.02
C GLN A 73 4.60 -18.93 -3.11
N LEU A 74 5.52 -18.16 -2.55
CA LEU A 74 5.51 -16.71 -2.39
C LEU A 74 6.58 -16.01 -3.25
N THR A 75 6.88 -16.53 -4.45
CA THR A 75 7.82 -15.92 -5.41
C THR A 75 7.26 -14.68 -6.14
N GLY A 76 6.02 -14.28 -5.87
CA GLY A 76 5.41 -13.07 -6.44
C GLY A 76 5.76 -11.75 -5.70
N TYR A 77 6.59 -11.80 -4.66
CA TYR A 77 6.99 -10.59 -3.91
C TYR A 77 7.77 -9.65 -4.85
N GLY A 78 7.25 -8.45 -5.10
CA GLY A 78 7.88 -7.47 -6.01
C GLY A 78 7.26 -7.39 -7.41
N ALA A 79 6.40 -8.34 -7.82
CA ALA A 79 5.71 -8.28 -9.10
C ALA A 79 4.51 -7.31 -9.10
N GLY A 80 4.01 -6.93 -7.92
CA GLY A 80 2.91 -5.98 -7.79
C GLY A 80 3.31 -4.55 -8.14
N VAL A 81 2.47 -3.85 -8.90
CA VAL A 81 2.65 -2.43 -9.29
C VAL A 81 2.94 -1.53 -8.09
N LYS A 82 2.28 -1.76 -6.95
CA LYS A 82 2.50 -0.99 -5.71
C LYS A 82 3.92 -1.15 -5.16
N THR A 83 4.46 -2.36 -5.20
CA THR A 83 5.83 -2.63 -4.76
C THR A 83 6.85 -1.98 -5.71
N GLN A 84 6.60 -2.10 -7.01
CA GLN A 84 7.41 -1.43 -8.04
C GLN A 84 7.36 0.10 -7.88
N MET A 85 6.22 0.67 -7.51
CA MET A 85 6.09 2.09 -7.21
C MET A 85 6.96 2.49 -6.01
N THR A 86 6.99 1.70 -4.93
CA THR A 86 7.87 1.99 -3.78
C THR A 86 9.34 1.95 -4.20
N TYR A 87 9.75 0.97 -5.01
CA TYR A 87 11.12 0.89 -5.53
C TYR A 87 11.44 2.05 -6.49
N ALA A 88 10.49 2.48 -7.31
CA ALA A 88 10.65 3.65 -8.17
C ALA A 88 10.89 4.92 -7.34
N VAL A 89 10.15 5.11 -6.25
CA VAL A 89 10.33 6.26 -5.33
C VAL A 89 11.71 6.22 -4.68
N ASP A 90 12.15 5.05 -4.21
CA ASP A 90 13.48 4.89 -3.62
C ASP A 90 14.60 5.13 -4.64
N TYR A 91 14.42 4.70 -5.89
CA TYR A 91 15.33 5.00 -6.99
C TYR A 91 15.44 6.50 -7.25
N LEU A 92 14.29 7.19 -7.37
CA LEU A 92 14.25 8.64 -7.58
C LEU A 92 14.88 9.39 -6.40
N LYS A 93 14.66 8.92 -5.17
CA LYS A 93 15.29 9.48 -3.97
C LYS A 93 16.82 9.34 -3.99
N LYS A 94 17.33 8.16 -4.36
CA LYS A 94 18.78 7.89 -4.41
C LYS A 94 19.48 8.66 -5.51
N LYS A 95 18.85 8.82 -6.68
CA LYS A 95 19.42 9.59 -7.79
C LYS A 95 19.32 11.09 -7.57
N GLY A 96 18.22 11.58 -6.98
CA GLY A 96 17.99 13.01 -6.75
C GLY A 96 17.72 13.83 -8.02
N ASP A 97 17.70 13.17 -9.19
CA ASP A 97 17.55 13.78 -10.51
C ASP A 97 16.17 13.51 -11.12
N ALA A 98 15.78 14.36 -12.06
CA ALA A 98 14.57 14.22 -12.84
C ALA A 98 14.73 13.09 -13.87
N LYS A 99 13.92 12.03 -13.77
CA LYS A 99 14.01 10.84 -14.64
C LYS A 99 12.76 10.58 -15.46
N THR A 100 12.92 10.08 -16.68
CA THR A 100 11.80 9.65 -17.51
C THR A 100 11.24 8.32 -17.03
N ILE A 101 9.98 8.03 -17.36
CA ILE A 101 9.37 6.73 -17.05
C ILE A 101 10.12 5.56 -17.70
N THR A 102 10.75 5.77 -18.86
CA THR A 102 11.57 4.75 -19.53
C THR A 102 12.81 4.40 -18.72
N ASP A 103 13.50 5.38 -18.15
CA ASP A 103 14.67 5.16 -17.27
C ASP A 103 14.24 4.45 -15.97
N ILE A 104 13.08 4.79 -15.42
CA ILE A 104 12.50 4.12 -14.24
C ILE A 104 12.16 2.65 -14.55
N ILE A 105 11.48 2.38 -15.67
CA ILE A 105 11.14 1.03 -16.12
C ILE A 105 12.40 0.21 -16.34
N ASP A 106 13.43 0.82 -16.92
CA ASP A 106 14.70 0.15 -17.17
C ASP A 106 15.43 -0.21 -15.87
N HIS A 107 15.51 0.74 -14.94
CA HIS A 107 16.10 0.51 -13.63
C HIS A 107 15.40 -0.60 -12.86
N LEU A 108 14.06 -0.66 -12.94
CA LEU A 108 13.26 -1.69 -12.30
C LEU A 108 13.23 -3.02 -13.09
N SER A 109 13.95 -3.10 -14.22
CA SER A 109 13.96 -4.27 -15.11
C SER A 109 12.56 -4.70 -15.56
N LEU A 110 11.63 -3.76 -15.70
CA LEU A 110 10.23 -4.01 -16.04
C LEU A 110 9.97 -4.09 -17.55
N ARG A 111 11.03 -4.24 -18.36
CA ARG A 111 10.92 -4.28 -19.82
C ARG A 111 9.98 -5.39 -20.30
N ASN A 112 9.98 -6.54 -19.61
CA ASN A 112 9.21 -7.74 -19.95
C ASN A 112 7.77 -7.74 -19.42
N PHE A 113 7.36 -6.73 -18.65
CA PHE A 113 5.98 -6.64 -18.13
C PHE A 113 5.03 -6.08 -19.19
N ASP A 114 3.74 -6.40 -19.04
CA ASP A 114 2.68 -5.89 -19.91
C ASP A 114 2.62 -4.37 -19.92
N ASP A 115 2.18 -3.80 -21.04
CA ASP A 115 2.01 -2.36 -21.18
C ASP A 115 0.95 -1.79 -20.23
N GLU A 116 -0.03 -2.59 -19.83
CA GLU A 116 -1.02 -2.19 -18.83
C GLU A 116 -0.38 -2.00 -17.44
N HIS A 117 0.51 -2.91 -17.03
CA HIS A 117 1.27 -2.78 -15.78
C HIS A 117 2.15 -1.51 -15.78
N LYS A 118 2.82 -1.22 -16.90
CA LYS A 118 3.63 -0.02 -17.07
C LYS A 118 2.79 1.26 -17.00
N ARG A 119 1.59 1.25 -17.59
CA ARG A 119 0.63 2.36 -17.53
C ARG A 119 0.13 2.58 -16.10
N GLN A 120 -0.25 1.53 -15.39
CA GLN A 120 -0.68 1.61 -14.00
C GLN A 120 0.43 2.14 -13.08
N LEU A 121 1.69 1.73 -13.32
CA LEU A 121 2.85 2.28 -12.60
C LEU A 121 3.01 3.78 -12.86
N ALA A 122 2.92 4.21 -14.12
CA ALA A 122 3.05 5.61 -14.49
C ALA A 122 1.93 6.49 -13.88
N GLU A 123 0.70 5.99 -13.86
CA GLU A 123 -0.44 6.65 -13.22
C GLU A 123 -0.30 6.70 -11.69
N GLY A 124 0.12 5.58 -11.09
CA GLY A 124 0.41 5.51 -9.66
C GLY A 124 1.49 6.49 -9.21
N LEU A 125 2.57 6.63 -10.01
CA LEU A 125 3.63 7.58 -9.74
C LEU A 125 3.18 9.04 -9.86
N ARG A 126 2.27 9.36 -10.79
CA ARG A 126 1.69 10.72 -10.92
C ARG A 126 0.85 11.11 -9.71
N GLY A 127 0.16 10.15 -9.10
CA GLY A 127 -0.62 10.37 -7.88
C GLY A 127 0.17 10.24 -6.57
N HIS A 128 1.46 9.91 -6.62
CA HIS A 128 2.22 9.59 -5.42
C HIS A 128 2.69 10.86 -4.70
N PRO A 129 2.46 11.02 -3.37
CA PRO A 129 2.79 12.26 -2.65
C PRO A 129 4.29 12.60 -2.62
N ARG A 130 5.16 11.59 -2.78
CA ARG A 130 6.62 11.74 -2.83
C ARG A 130 7.20 11.88 -4.23
N VAL A 131 6.36 12.02 -5.26
CA VAL A 131 6.81 12.18 -6.63
C VAL A 131 6.12 13.39 -7.22
N GLU A 132 6.92 14.26 -7.82
CA GLU A 132 6.44 15.39 -8.61
C GLU A 132 6.58 15.01 -10.09
N TRP A 133 5.46 14.96 -10.80
CA TRP A 133 5.48 14.76 -12.24
C TRP A 133 5.52 16.12 -12.94
N LYS A 134 6.55 16.32 -13.76
CA LYS A 134 6.70 17.51 -14.60
C LYS A 134 6.35 17.19 -16.04
N PRO A 135 5.37 17.89 -16.63
CA PRO A 135 5.05 17.76 -18.04
C PRO A 135 6.23 18.21 -18.92
N ASP A 136 6.53 17.45 -19.97
CA ASP A 136 7.48 17.91 -20.99
C ASP A 136 6.79 18.94 -21.87
N ALA A 137 7.28 20.18 -21.86
CA ALA A 137 6.68 21.32 -22.58
C ALA A 137 6.80 21.22 -24.12
N ASN A 138 7.62 20.30 -24.62
CA ASN A 138 7.93 20.16 -26.05
C ASN A 138 6.97 19.24 -26.81
N LEU A 139 6.07 18.52 -26.12
CA LEU A 139 5.13 17.58 -26.74
C LEU A 139 3.68 18.07 -26.55
N SER A 140 2.93 18.18 -27.65
CA SER A 140 1.51 18.52 -27.65
C SER A 140 0.62 17.40 -27.10
N GLU A 141 1.06 16.14 -27.19
CA GLU A 141 0.36 14.97 -26.68
C GLU A 141 1.14 14.33 -25.54
N GLN A 142 0.64 14.49 -24.31
CA GLN A 142 1.25 13.90 -23.13
C GLN A 142 0.68 12.51 -22.88
N THR A 143 1.42 11.49 -23.32
CA THR A 143 1.10 10.09 -23.00
C THR A 143 1.64 9.72 -21.61
N TRP A 144 1.29 8.54 -21.09
CA TRP A 144 1.90 7.96 -19.89
C TRP A 144 3.42 7.76 -20.02
N LYS A 145 3.95 7.73 -21.26
CA LYS A 145 5.38 7.59 -21.59
C LYS A 145 6.18 8.91 -21.50
N THR A 146 5.50 10.04 -21.42
CA THR A 146 6.10 11.38 -21.52
C THR A 146 6.04 12.11 -20.18
N GLY A 147 6.97 13.04 -19.98
CA GLY A 147 7.16 13.76 -18.74
C GLY A 147 8.26 13.17 -17.88
N THR A 148 8.72 14.01 -16.96
CA THR A 148 9.84 13.71 -16.09
C THR A 148 9.35 13.60 -14.66
N TYR A 149 9.78 12.57 -13.96
CA TYR A 149 9.43 12.28 -12.57
C TYR A 149 10.59 12.71 -11.68
N VAL A 150 10.28 13.52 -10.67
CA VAL A 150 11.24 14.03 -9.70
C VAL A 150 10.82 13.53 -8.32
N HIS A 151 11.78 13.09 -7.51
CA HIS A 151 11.49 12.81 -6.10
C HIS A 151 11.11 14.11 -5.39
N ARG A 152 9.96 14.11 -4.71
CA ARG A 152 9.54 15.19 -3.82
C ARG A 152 9.87 14.80 -2.38
N PRO A 153 10.91 15.38 -1.77
CA PRO A 153 11.20 15.16 -0.37
C PRO A 153 10.02 15.61 0.50
N ILE A 154 9.93 15.04 1.72
CA ILE A 154 8.88 15.41 2.69
C ILE A 154 8.85 16.92 2.93
N ILE A 155 10.03 17.55 2.95
CA ILE A 155 10.18 19.00 3.03
C ILE A 155 10.72 19.49 1.68
N PRO A 156 9.88 20.10 0.83
CA PRO A 156 10.29 20.49 -0.51
C PRO A 156 11.31 21.63 -0.46
N GLY A 157 12.38 21.50 -1.27
CA GLY A 157 13.32 22.59 -1.54
C GLY A 157 14.34 22.92 -0.45
N VAL A 158 14.33 22.22 0.68
CA VAL A 158 15.32 22.44 1.75
C VAL A 158 16.55 21.56 1.53
N LYS A 159 17.62 22.17 1.02
CA LYS A 159 18.92 21.52 0.78
C LYS A 159 20.10 22.24 1.45
N ASP A 160 19.86 23.44 1.96
CA ASP A 160 20.86 24.34 2.54
C ASP A 160 20.34 25.04 3.79
N SER A 161 21.25 25.56 4.61
CA SER A 161 20.93 26.33 5.83
C SER A 161 20.01 27.52 5.54
N THR A 162 20.24 28.22 4.42
CA THR A 162 19.43 29.38 4.03
C THR A 162 18.03 28.96 3.60
N SER A 163 17.92 27.87 2.85
CA SER A 163 16.63 27.31 2.43
C SER A 163 15.81 26.80 3.63
N LEU A 164 16.49 26.22 4.64
CA LEU A 164 15.86 25.81 5.90
C LEU A 164 15.29 27.03 6.63
N LEU A 165 16.07 28.09 6.78
CA LEU A 165 15.62 29.31 7.45
C LEU A 165 14.44 29.96 6.71
N ALA A 166 14.53 30.06 5.38
CA ALA A 166 13.43 30.59 4.56
C ALA A 166 12.16 29.74 4.71
N HIS A 167 12.29 28.42 4.73
CA HIS A 167 11.17 27.50 4.92
C HIS A 167 10.57 27.64 6.34
N LEU A 168 11.40 27.75 7.38
CA LEU A 168 10.94 27.96 8.76
C LEU A 168 10.26 29.32 8.95
N GLN A 169 10.73 30.36 8.25
CA GLN A 169 10.12 31.69 8.27
C GLN A 169 8.79 31.73 7.52
N ALA A 170 8.70 31.04 6.37
CA ALA A 170 7.46 30.95 5.59
C ALA A 170 6.37 30.14 6.30
N LYS A 171 6.77 29.16 7.13
CA LYS A 171 5.84 28.32 7.86
C LYS A 171 5.31 29.08 9.09
N THR A 172 4.09 29.59 8.98
CA THR A 172 3.40 30.30 10.08
C THR A 172 2.92 29.38 11.19
N ASP A 173 2.88 28.08 10.94
CA ASP A 173 2.48 27.08 11.93
C ASP A 173 3.63 26.85 12.90
N ALA A 174 3.35 26.99 14.21
CA ALA A 174 4.28 26.68 15.30
C ALA A 174 4.66 25.18 15.41
N SER A 175 4.42 24.39 14.35
CA SER A 175 4.79 22.98 14.28
C SER A 175 6.28 22.83 13.95
N GLY A 176 7.00 22.22 14.89
CA GLY A 176 8.41 21.87 14.72
C GLY A 176 8.64 20.98 13.50
N VAL A 177 9.85 21.05 12.96
CA VAL A 177 10.29 20.22 11.83
C VAL A 177 11.08 19.04 12.37
N SER A 178 10.74 17.83 11.93
CA SER A 178 11.47 16.64 12.34
C SER A 178 12.79 16.52 11.57
N VAL A 179 13.88 16.21 12.27
CA VAL A 179 15.20 16.01 11.63
C VAL A 179 15.16 14.82 10.66
N LYS A 180 14.33 13.81 10.94
CA LYS A 180 14.14 12.65 10.05
C LYS A 180 13.58 13.04 8.69
N ASP A 181 12.65 13.99 8.65
CA ASP A 181 12.07 14.48 7.41
C ASP A 181 13.05 15.39 6.64
N LEU A 182 13.90 16.13 7.35
CA LEU A 182 14.99 16.89 6.73
C LEU A 182 16.03 15.98 6.07
N LYS A 183 16.41 14.90 6.75
CA LYS A 183 17.36 13.90 6.23
C LYS A 183 16.89 13.19 4.96
N ASP A 184 15.58 13.23 4.66
CA ASP A 184 15.03 12.61 3.45
C ASP A 184 15.46 13.34 2.16
N GLY A 185 15.56 14.68 2.21
CA GLY A 185 15.99 15.52 1.08
C GLY A 185 17.39 16.08 1.23
N TRP A 186 17.91 16.16 2.46
CA TRP A 186 19.21 16.73 2.79
C TRP A 186 19.95 15.84 3.79
N PRO A 187 20.78 14.89 3.33
CA PRO A 187 21.43 13.91 4.20
C PRO A 187 22.42 14.56 5.19
N ASP A 188 23.14 15.60 4.75
CA ASP A 188 24.17 16.30 5.54
C ASP A 188 23.61 17.48 6.38
N CYS A 189 22.35 17.38 6.79
CA CYS A 189 21.69 18.46 7.54
C CYS A 189 22.14 18.59 9.00
N GLU A 190 22.69 17.54 9.63
CA GLU A 190 22.98 17.55 11.07
C GLU A 190 24.08 18.55 11.47
N ASP A 191 25.15 18.63 10.67
CA ASP A 191 26.26 19.55 10.91
C ASP A 191 25.83 21.01 10.72
N THR A 192 25.05 21.28 9.68
CA THR A 192 24.56 22.62 9.36
C THR A 192 23.49 23.08 10.35
N ILE A 193 22.61 22.18 10.82
CA ILE A 193 21.68 22.43 11.91
C ILE A 193 22.45 22.78 13.20
N SER A 194 23.50 22.00 13.52
CA SER A 194 24.34 22.26 14.70
C SER A 194 25.07 23.62 14.61
N ALA A 195 25.50 24.03 13.41
CA ALA A 195 26.08 25.35 13.19
C ALA A 195 25.05 26.47 13.37
N LEU A 196 23.82 26.29 12.88
CA LEU A 196 22.74 27.26 13.04
C LEU A 196 22.24 27.37 14.50
N GLU A 197 22.25 26.26 15.23
CA GLU A 197 21.97 26.21 16.68
C GLU A 197 22.98 27.07 17.45
N ARG A 198 24.28 26.91 17.17
CA ARG A 198 25.34 27.75 17.77
C ARG A 198 25.21 29.23 17.42
N GLN A 199 24.66 29.54 16.25
CA GLN A 199 24.35 30.91 15.82
C GLN A 199 23.02 31.44 16.40
N HIS A 200 22.34 30.66 17.25
CA HIS A 200 21.03 30.99 17.82
C HIS A 200 19.94 31.30 16.78
N ARG A 201 20.09 30.79 15.54
CA ARG A 201 19.10 31.00 14.46
C ARG A 201 17.96 29.99 14.48
N ILE A 202 18.19 28.81 15.06
CA ILE A 202 17.18 27.76 15.24
C ILE A 202 17.32 27.14 16.63
N LEU A 203 16.21 26.62 17.16
CA LEU A 203 16.20 25.84 18.40
C LEU A 203 16.06 24.35 18.05
N VAL A 204 16.99 23.53 18.54
CA VAL A 204 16.96 22.08 18.33
C VAL A 204 16.58 21.40 19.64
N VAL A 205 15.46 20.66 19.61
CA VAL A 205 15.04 19.85 20.77
C VAL A 205 15.54 18.43 20.57
N ARG A 206 16.55 18.03 21.34
CA ARG A 206 17.06 16.65 21.36
C ARG A 206 16.33 15.88 22.46
N THR A 207 15.48 14.93 22.06
CA THR A 207 14.88 14.02 23.03
C THR A 207 15.92 12.97 23.43
N LYS A 208 16.15 12.76 24.73
CA LYS A 208 17.07 11.73 25.27
C LYS A 208 16.47 10.33 25.13
N LYS A 209 16.19 9.90 23.90
CA LYS A 209 15.76 8.52 23.65
C LYS A 209 16.63 7.91 22.56
N ASP A 210 17.57 7.11 23.04
CA ASP A 210 18.51 6.22 22.34
C ASP A 210 19.56 6.91 21.44
#